data_AF-A0A523DAE7-F1
#
_entry.id   AF-A0A523DAE7-F1
#
_cell.length_a   1.000
_cell.length_b   1.000
_cell.length_c   1.000
_cell.angle_alpha   90.00
_cell.angle_beta   90.00
_cell.angle_gamma   90.00
#
_symmetry.space_group_name_H-M   'P 1'
#
loop_
_entity.id
_entity.type
_entity.pdbx_description
1 polymer ?
#
loop_
_entity_poly.entity_id
_entity_poly.type
_entity_poly.pdbx_seq_one_letter_code
_entity_poly.pdbx_strand_id
1 'polypeptide(L)'
;MAVDAFKDASTIKRTDQRKRKPVVIAVINDACTGCAGSPACVDYCPIGNCMIWVPDEEHPPFGRIEVDALLCIGCKLCISKGPEGTFLEGCPWDAIDMVSTKDYEAVLGPLPY
;
A
#
# COMPACT_ATOMS: atom_id res chain seq x y z
N MET A 1 8.79 -16.20 -24.07
CA MET A 1 7.40 -16.68 -23.85
C MET A 1 6.72 -15.62 -23.00
N ALA A 2 5.88 -14.81 -23.63
CA ALA A 2 5.17 -13.71 -22.97
C ALA A 2 4.12 -14.29 -22.02
N VAL A 3 4.10 -13.82 -20.77
CA VAL A 3 3.05 -14.16 -19.82
C VAL A 3 1.90 -13.20 -20.06
N ASP A 4 0.75 -13.74 -20.47
CA ASP A 4 -0.45 -13.00 -20.83
C ASP A 4 -1.02 -12.26 -19.60
N ALA A 5 -0.84 -10.93 -19.59
CA ALA A 5 -1.19 -10.04 -18.48
C ALA A 5 -2.68 -9.60 -18.44
N PHE A 6 -3.58 -10.29 -19.14
CA PHE A 6 -4.98 -9.84 -19.29
C PHE A 6 -6.03 -10.92 -19.05
N LYS A 7 -5.74 -11.95 -18.25
CA LYS A 7 -6.77 -12.93 -17.87
C LYS A 7 -7.62 -12.35 -16.74
N ASP A 8 -8.90 -12.05 -17.07
CA ASP A 8 -9.99 -11.66 -16.17
C ASP A 8 -9.77 -12.06 -14.71
N ALA A 9 -9.59 -11.06 -13.84
CA ALA A 9 -9.38 -11.24 -12.40
C ALA A 9 -10.51 -12.03 -11.71
N SER A 10 -11.68 -12.14 -12.37
CA SER A 10 -12.86 -12.87 -11.89
C SER A 10 -12.72 -14.40 -11.93
N THR A 11 -11.70 -14.96 -12.61
CA THR A 11 -11.54 -16.43 -12.76
C THR A 11 -10.42 -17.02 -11.89
N ILE A 12 -9.66 -16.19 -11.16
CA ILE A 12 -8.59 -16.65 -10.28
C ILE A 12 -9.19 -17.07 -8.94
N LYS A 13 -9.36 -18.38 -8.71
CA LYS A 13 -9.60 -18.93 -7.36
C LYS A 13 -8.36 -18.67 -6.50
N ARG A 14 -8.34 -17.55 -5.78
CA ARG A 14 -7.33 -17.27 -4.75
C ARG A 14 -7.53 -18.26 -3.61
N THR A 15 -6.61 -19.21 -3.47
CA THR A 15 -6.54 -20.10 -2.29
C THR A 15 -6.25 -19.32 -0.99
N ASP A 16 -5.74 -18.10 -1.12
CA ASP A 16 -5.46 -17.13 -0.05
C ASP A 16 -6.45 -15.95 -0.06
N GLN A 17 -7.74 -16.22 -0.29
CA GLN A 17 -8.76 -15.22 -0.05
C GLN A 17 -8.79 -14.91 1.46
N ARG A 18 -8.60 -13.64 1.83
CA ARG A 18 -8.43 -13.31 3.25
C ARG A 18 -9.70 -13.70 4.02
N LYS A 19 -9.53 -14.37 5.15
CA LYS A 19 -10.68 -14.86 5.96
C LYS A 19 -11.45 -13.75 6.66
N ARG A 20 -10.82 -12.60 6.90
CA ARG A 20 -11.39 -11.49 7.68
C ARG A 20 -11.04 -10.15 7.08
N LYS A 21 -11.91 -9.18 7.32
CA LYS A 21 -11.69 -7.78 6.93
C LYS A 21 -10.79 -7.05 7.92
N PRO A 22 -9.69 -6.37 7.50
CA PRO A 22 -8.92 -5.53 8.36
C PRO A 22 -9.81 -4.36 8.76
N VAL A 23 -9.48 -3.81 9.91
CA VAL A 23 -10.20 -2.67 10.47
C VAL A 23 -9.70 -1.38 9.82
N VAL A 24 -8.44 -1.35 9.42
CA VAL A 24 -7.74 -0.21 8.83
C VAL A 24 -6.94 -0.61 7.60
N ILE A 25 -6.80 0.33 6.65
CA ILE A 25 -6.01 0.19 5.42
C ILE A 25 -5.08 1.42 5.32
N ALA A 26 -3.91 1.22 4.74
CA ALA A 26 -2.97 2.31 4.46
C ALA A 26 -3.41 3.07 3.19
N VAL A 27 -3.39 4.40 3.25
CA VAL A 27 -3.65 5.31 2.12
C VAL A 27 -2.51 6.29 2.02
N ILE A 28 -2.08 6.58 0.80
CA ILE A 28 -1.00 7.53 0.52
C ILE A 28 -1.61 8.92 0.34
N ASN A 29 -1.03 9.91 1.02
CA ASN A 29 -1.40 11.32 0.86
C ASN A 29 -0.40 12.07 -0.05
N ASP A 30 -0.65 13.36 -0.26
CA ASP A 30 0.11 14.19 -1.20
C ASP A 30 1.56 14.48 -0.77
N ALA A 31 1.95 14.14 0.47
CA ALA A 31 3.33 14.29 0.94
C ALA A 31 4.27 13.19 0.40
N CYS A 32 3.75 12.18 -0.30
CA CYS A 32 4.55 11.07 -0.80
C CYS A 32 5.40 11.50 -2.01
N THR A 33 6.72 11.41 -1.83
CA THR A 33 7.72 11.68 -2.87
C THR A 33 8.36 10.40 -3.42
N GLY A 34 7.83 9.23 -3.03
CA GLY A 34 8.36 7.93 -3.46
C GLY A 34 9.78 7.65 -3.00
N CYS A 35 10.28 8.41 -2.00
CA CYS A 35 11.66 8.36 -1.50
C CYS A 35 12.71 8.33 -2.61
N ALA A 36 12.47 9.08 -3.71
CA ALA A 36 13.31 9.13 -4.89
C ALA A 36 13.69 7.75 -5.48
N GLY A 37 12.76 6.79 -5.43
CA GLY A 37 12.96 5.44 -5.98
C GLY A 37 13.54 4.41 -5.01
N SER A 38 13.76 4.77 -3.74
CA SER A 38 14.14 3.82 -2.68
C SER A 38 13.12 3.83 -1.53
N PRO A 39 11.91 3.30 -1.76
CA PRO A 39 10.83 3.37 -0.79
C PRO A 39 10.96 2.33 0.32
N ALA A 40 11.41 2.76 1.50
CA ALA A 40 11.53 1.90 2.69
C ALA A 40 10.21 1.19 3.06
N CYS A 41 9.06 1.81 2.78
CA CYS A 41 7.76 1.20 3.05
C CYS A 41 7.49 -0.07 2.21
N VAL A 42 8.16 -0.25 1.07
CA VAL A 42 8.10 -1.50 0.29
C VAL A 42 8.82 -2.61 1.04
N ASP A 43 10.01 -2.33 1.57
CA ASP A 43 10.81 -3.31 2.31
C ASP A 43 10.20 -3.67 3.67
N TYR A 44 9.55 -2.72 4.34
CA TYR A 44 8.89 -2.97 5.62
C TYR A 44 7.52 -3.64 5.51
N CYS A 45 6.91 -3.65 4.32
CA CYS A 45 5.61 -4.27 4.18
C CYS A 45 5.75 -5.80 4.24
N PRO A 46 5.12 -6.47 5.21
CA PRO A 46 5.22 -7.93 5.31
C PRO A 46 4.42 -8.66 4.20
N ILE A 47 3.67 -7.92 3.39
CA ILE A 47 2.86 -8.44 2.30
C ILE A 47 3.48 -8.03 0.97
N GLY A 48 3.93 -9.02 0.19
CA GLY A 48 4.47 -8.80 -1.13
C GLY A 48 3.48 -8.07 -2.05
N ASN A 49 3.98 -7.11 -2.82
CA ASN A 49 3.21 -6.26 -3.74
C ASN A 49 2.10 -5.41 -3.10
N CYS A 50 2.02 -5.31 -1.77
CA CYS A 50 1.07 -4.40 -1.12
C CYS A 50 1.46 -2.93 -1.32
N MET A 51 2.76 -2.65 -1.43
CA MET A 51 3.33 -1.30 -1.65
C MET A 51 4.04 -1.33 -3.00
N ILE A 52 3.64 -0.45 -3.91
CA ILE A 52 4.16 -0.40 -5.28
C ILE A 52 4.71 0.98 -5.54
N TRP A 53 5.96 1.08 -5.99
CA TRP A 53 6.52 2.35 -6.45
C TRP A 53 6.10 2.61 -7.89
N VAL A 54 5.51 3.78 -8.11
CA VAL A 54 5.06 4.25 -9.41
C VAL A 54 5.87 5.50 -9.75
N PRO A 55 6.73 5.47 -10.79
CA PRO A 55 7.51 6.64 -11.19
C PRO A 55 6.60 7.74 -11.75
N ASP A 56 6.97 9.00 -11.50
CA ASP A 56 6.39 10.14 -12.20
C ASP A 56 7.22 10.41 -13.46
N GLU A 57 6.68 10.06 -14.63
CA GLU A 57 7.38 10.20 -15.91
C GLU A 57 7.60 11.67 -16.30
N GLU A 58 6.77 12.58 -15.81
CA GLU A 58 6.85 14.02 -16.09
C GLU A 58 7.88 14.71 -15.17
N HIS A 59 8.08 14.17 -13.96
CA HIS A 59 8.99 14.73 -12.95
C HIS A 59 10.03 13.75 -12.40
N PRO A 60 10.96 13.21 -13.21
CA PRO A 60 12.06 12.39 -12.69
C PRO A 60 12.98 13.17 -11.72
N PRO A 61 13.53 12.54 -10.67
CA PRO A 61 13.45 11.12 -10.30
C PRO A 61 12.29 10.80 -9.33
N PHE A 62 11.28 11.66 -9.24
CA PHE A 62 10.19 11.49 -8.29
C PHE A 62 9.24 10.39 -8.73
N GLY A 63 8.44 9.94 -7.77
CA GLY A 63 7.37 8.98 -7.97
C GLY A 63 6.49 8.96 -6.73
N ARG A 64 5.48 8.12 -6.72
CA ARG A 64 4.61 7.92 -5.56
C ARG A 64 4.50 6.44 -5.24
N ILE A 65 4.13 6.17 -4.00
CA ILE A 65 3.74 4.83 -3.59
C ILE A 65 2.26 4.67 -3.84
N GLU A 66 1.87 3.50 -4.32
CA GLU A 66 0.50 3.05 -4.37
C GLU A 66 0.33 1.86 -3.43
N VAL A 67 -0.79 1.85 -2.71
CA VAL A 67 -1.13 0.77 -1.78
C VAL A 67 -2.21 -0.10 -2.42
N ASP A 68 -1.94 -1.38 -2.57
CA ASP A 68 -2.98 -2.35 -2.92
C ASP A 68 -3.88 -2.60 -1.69
N ALA A 69 -5.09 -2.04 -1.73
CA ALA A 69 -6.07 -2.15 -0.65
C ALA A 69 -6.62 -3.57 -0.44
N LEU A 70 -6.52 -4.47 -1.43
CA LEU A 70 -6.88 -5.89 -1.29
C LEU A 70 -5.80 -6.67 -0.56
N LEU A 71 -4.54 -6.28 -0.72
CA LEU A 71 -3.39 -6.91 -0.05
C LEU A 71 -3.08 -6.29 1.31
N CYS A 72 -3.44 -5.02 1.53
CA CYS A 72 -3.20 -4.35 2.80
C CYS A 72 -3.93 -5.06 3.96
N ILE A 73 -3.15 -5.54 4.93
CA ILE A 73 -3.66 -6.19 6.15
C ILE A 73 -3.78 -5.25 7.35
N GLY A 74 -3.41 -3.97 7.19
CA GLY A 74 -3.49 -2.98 8.27
C GLY A 74 -2.45 -3.17 9.39
N CYS A 75 -1.28 -3.77 9.09
CA CYS A 75 -0.24 -4.08 10.09
C CYS A 75 0.49 -2.87 10.69
N LYS A 76 0.39 -1.69 10.04
CA LYS A 76 1.01 -0.42 10.45
C LYS A 76 2.55 -0.37 10.44
N LEU A 77 3.25 -1.40 9.95
CA LEU A 77 4.71 -1.39 9.87
C LEU A 77 5.25 -0.36 8.85
N CYS A 78 4.50 -0.08 7.78
CA CYS A 78 4.87 0.96 6.81
C CYS A 78 4.79 2.39 7.39
N ILE A 79 4.04 2.57 8.48
CA ILE A 79 3.86 3.87 9.14
C ILE A 79 4.66 3.99 10.42
N SER A 80 5.54 3.02 10.75
CA SER A 80 6.05 2.85 12.12
C SER A 80 6.39 4.21 12.70
N LYS A 81 5.81 4.47 13.89
CA LYS A 81 6.14 5.56 14.83
C LYS A 81 6.71 4.93 16.11
N GLY A 82 7.96 5.24 16.46
CA GLY A 82 8.72 4.51 17.46
C GLY A 82 8.11 4.81 18.83
N PRO A 83 8.23 3.91 19.82
CA PRO A 83 7.82 4.26 21.17
C PRO A 83 8.60 5.51 21.62
N GLU A 84 7.88 6.51 22.14
CA GLU A 84 8.47 7.70 22.76
C GLU A 84 9.44 8.49 21.86
N GLY A 85 9.09 8.73 20.59
CA GLY A 85 9.80 9.70 19.74
C GLY A 85 11.20 9.27 19.28
N THR A 86 11.53 7.99 19.34
CA THR A 86 12.78 7.47 18.78
C THR A 86 12.62 7.00 17.34
N PHE A 87 13.68 7.23 16.55
CA PHE A 87 13.82 7.21 15.09
C PHE A 87 13.20 6.00 14.37
N LEU A 88 12.74 6.20 13.13
CA LEU A 88 11.68 5.40 12.55
C LEU A 88 11.92 4.61 11.27
N GLU A 89 11.75 3.30 11.40
CA GLU A 89 11.63 2.30 10.34
C GLU A 89 10.24 2.40 9.66
N GLY A 90 9.99 3.48 8.89
CA GLY A 90 8.70 3.76 8.25
C GLY A 90 8.78 4.88 7.21
N CYS A 91 7.63 5.40 6.75
CA CYS A 91 7.61 6.54 5.82
C CYS A 91 8.21 7.81 6.47
N PRO A 92 9.35 8.34 5.97
CA PRO A 92 10.00 9.50 6.58
C PRO A 92 9.22 10.81 6.39
N TRP A 93 8.31 10.83 5.42
CA TRP A 93 7.49 11.99 5.07
C TRP A 93 6.14 12.02 5.80
N ASP A 94 5.87 11.02 6.64
CA ASP A 94 4.53 10.82 7.24
C ASP A 94 3.42 10.81 6.17
N ALA A 95 3.72 10.25 5.00
CA ALA A 95 2.83 10.29 3.84
C ALA A 95 1.84 9.12 3.75
N ILE A 96 1.71 8.33 4.83
CA ILE A 96 0.89 7.12 4.88
C ILE A 96 -0.09 7.22 6.04
N ASP A 97 -1.36 7.38 5.70
CA ASP A 97 -2.46 7.47 6.64
C ASP A 97 -3.13 6.11 6.83
N MET A 98 -3.35 5.72 8.08
CA MET A 98 -4.12 4.52 8.41
C MET A 98 -5.59 4.89 8.58
N VAL A 99 -6.39 4.67 7.53
CA VAL A 99 -7.83 4.96 7.54
C VAL A 99 -8.63 3.72 7.88
N SER A 100 -9.84 3.88 8.42
CA SER A 100 -10.72 2.72 8.64
C SER A 100 -11.18 2.15 7.30
N THR A 101 -11.29 0.83 7.20
CA THR A 101 -11.77 0.19 5.96
C THR A 101 -13.23 0.58 5.66
N LYS A 102 -14.01 0.92 6.69
CA LYS A 102 -15.37 1.43 6.53
C LYS A 102 -15.36 2.77 5.80
N ASP A 103 -14.49 3.69 6.20
CA ASP A 103 -14.40 5.02 5.60
C ASP A 103 -13.81 4.94 4.19
N TYR A 104 -12.81 4.07 3.99
CA TYR A 104 -12.25 3.78 2.67
C TYR A 104 -13.34 3.33 1.68
N GLU A 105 -14.14 2.33 2.06
CA GLU A 105 -15.21 1.81 1.20
C GLU A 105 -16.39 2.80 1.03
N ALA A 106 -16.60 3.69 2.00
CA ALA A 106 -17.61 4.75 1.86
C ALA A 106 -17.24 5.76 0.77
N VAL A 107 -15.94 5.98 0.52
CA VAL A 107 -15.46 6.92 -0.50
C VAL A 107 -15.26 6.23 -1.85
N LEU A 108 -14.67 5.03 -1.86
CA LEU A 108 -14.22 4.35 -3.10
C LEU A 108 -15.08 3.15 -3.49
N GLY A 109 -16.03 2.75 -2.66
CA GLY A 109 -16.87 1.56 -2.86
C GLY A 109 -16.32 0.29 -2.20
N PRO A 110 -17.13 -0.78 -2.16
CA PRO A 110 -16.76 -2.02 -1.49
C PRO A 110 -15.62 -2.74 -2.23
N LEU A 111 -14.66 -3.26 -1.47
CA LEU A 111 -13.56 -4.06 -2.02
C LEU A 111 -14.01 -5.50 -2.31
N PRO A 112 -13.61 -6.09 -3.46
CA PRO A 112 -13.92 -7.47 -3.82
C PRO A 112 -12.99 -8.45 -3.08
N TYR A 113 -13.33 -8.72 -1.82
CA TYR A 113 -12.58 -9.68 -1.00
C TYR A 113 -12.67 -11.09 -1.55
#